data_AF-A0A2Z6B3I4-F1
#
_entry.id   AF-A0A2Z6B3I4-F1
#
_cell.length_a   1.000
_cell.length_b   1.000
_cell.length_c   1.000
_cell.angle_alpha   90.00
_cell.angle_beta   90.00
_cell.angle_gamma   90.00
#
_symmetry.space_group_name_H-M   'P 1'
#
loop_
_entity.id
_entity.type
_entity.pdbx_description
1 polymer ?
#
loop_
_entity_poly.entity_id
_entity_poly.type
_entity_poly.pdbx_seq_one_letter_code
_entity_poly.pdbx_strand_id
1 'polypeptide(L)'
;MKTYLALLAKLEAVMKILAACCLMGMAFLTGADVLGRGGFNTPIFGSEEIVTILATLAVGLSLPYAHSQRVHIGVEIVVRRFSRRTRDIIKLITDLAALALFALVCWRMALYAGTLNRAGTVSMNLELPEYYVVYALGFGFLVFALGIFGDVMRFFSKDGE
;
A
#
# COMPACT_ATOMS: atom_id res chain seq x y z
N MET A 1 -8.46 22.39 -4.50
CA MET A 1 -7.92 21.66 -3.32
C MET A 1 -8.98 20.82 -2.58
N LYS A 2 -10.14 21.35 -2.19
CA LYS A 2 -11.18 20.58 -1.46
C LYS A 2 -11.67 19.32 -2.20
N THR A 3 -11.94 19.42 -3.51
CA THR A 3 -12.39 18.28 -4.34
C THR A 3 -11.35 17.17 -4.43
N TYR A 4 -10.06 17.53 -4.58
CA TYR A 4 -8.95 16.59 -4.63
C TYR A 4 -8.82 15.78 -3.32
N LEU A 5 -8.88 16.48 -2.19
CA LEU A 5 -8.81 15.85 -0.87
C LEU A 5 -10.03 14.96 -0.59
N ALA A 6 -11.22 15.37 -1.03
CA ALA A 6 -12.43 14.56 -0.91
C ALA A 6 -12.35 13.28 -1.77
N LEU A 7 -11.76 13.37 -2.97
CA LEU A 7 -11.54 12.22 -3.83
C LEU A 7 -10.52 11.24 -3.21
N LEU A 8 -9.38 11.74 -2.72
CA LEU A 8 -8.38 10.92 -2.04
C LEU A 8 -8.97 10.22 -0.81
N ALA A 9 -9.69 10.95 0.05
CA ALA A 9 -10.32 10.35 1.23
C ALA A 9 -11.32 9.24 0.87
N LYS A 10 -12.07 9.40 -0.23
CA LYS A 10 -12.96 8.34 -0.73
C LYS A 10 -12.18 7.12 -1.23
N LEU A 11 -11.10 7.34 -2.00
CA LEU A 11 -10.25 6.26 -2.49
C LEU A 11 -9.59 5.50 -1.33
N GLU A 12 -9.01 6.22 -0.37
CA GLU A 12 -8.43 5.66 0.85
C GLU A 12 -9.45 4.83 1.64
N ALA A 13 -10.69 5.32 1.79
CA ALA A 13 -11.73 4.60 2.49
C ALA A 13 -12.10 3.28 1.79
N VAL A 14 -12.24 3.29 0.47
CA VAL A 14 -12.50 2.09 -0.33
C VAL A 14 -11.34 1.11 -0.22
N MET A 15 -10.11 1.58 -0.42
CA MET A 15 -8.90 0.75 -0.33
C MET A 15 -8.73 0.14 1.07
N LYS A 16 -9.04 0.89 2.12
CA LYS A 16 -9.03 0.38 3.50
C LYS A 16 -10.02 -0.77 3.69
N ILE A 17 -11.25 -0.64 3.18
CA ILE A 17 -12.25 -1.71 3.27
C ILE A 17 -11.76 -2.94 2.50
N LEU A 18 -11.24 -2.75 1.28
CA LEU A 18 -10.68 -3.84 0.49
C LEU A 18 -9.50 -4.52 1.20
N ALA A 19 -8.58 -3.75 1.80
CA ALA A 19 -7.47 -4.29 2.59
C ALA A 19 -7.95 -5.12 3.78
N ALA A 20 -8.99 -4.64 4.49
CA ALA A 20 -9.59 -5.38 5.60
C ALA A 20 -10.27 -6.68 5.13
N CYS A 21 -10.97 -6.65 3.98
CA CYS A 21 -11.54 -7.84 3.37
C CYS A 21 -10.45 -8.86 2.97
N CYS A 22 -9.33 -8.40 2.38
CA CYS A 22 -8.19 -9.26 2.04
C CYS A 22 -7.59 -9.91 3.29
N LEU A 23 -7.37 -9.14 4.36
CA LEU A 23 -6.84 -9.64 5.62
C LEU A 23 -7.77 -10.66 6.27
N MET A 24 -9.07 -10.38 6.28
CA MET A 24 -10.07 -11.29 6.82
C MET A 24 -10.18 -12.57 5.99
N GLY A 25 -10.20 -12.46 4.65
CA GLY A 25 -10.20 -13.60 3.74
C GLY A 25 -8.96 -14.48 3.92
N MET A 26 -7.79 -13.87 4.11
CA MET A 26 -6.56 -14.57 4.43
C MET A 26 -6.69 -15.34 5.75
N ALA A 27 -7.17 -14.70 6.82
CA ALA A 27 -7.31 -15.34 8.12
C ALA A 27 -8.28 -16.55 8.06
N PHE A 28 -9.40 -16.41 7.35
CA PHE A 28 -10.34 -17.52 7.15
C PHE A 28 -9.74 -18.65 6.32
N LEU A 29 -9.02 -18.33 5.24
CA LEU A 29 -8.39 -19.34 4.39
C LEU A 29 -7.30 -20.11 5.14
N THR A 30 -6.43 -19.40 5.85
CA THR A 30 -5.38 -20.02 6.69
C THR A 30 -6.01 -20.87 7.79
N GLY A 31 -7.06 -20.38 8.44
CA GLY A 31 -7.79 -21.14 9.46
C GLY A 31 -8.41 -22.41 8.87
N ALA A 32 -9.05 -22.32 7.71
CA ALA A 32 -9.62 -23.45 7.00
C ALA A 32 -8.55 -24.47 6.56
N ASP A 33 -7.38 -24.02 6.08
CA ASP A 33 -6.27 -24.91 5.70
C ASP A 33 -5.73 -25.67 6.91
N VAL A 34 -5.50 -24.99 8.04
CA VAL A 34 -5.02 -25.63 9.27
C VAL A 34 -6.02 -26.65 9.81
N LEU A 35 -7.32 -26.30 9.82
CA LEU A 35 -8.38 -27.22 10.25
C LEU A 35 -8.55 -28.41 9.29
N GLY A 36 -8.48 -28.18 7.98
CA GLY A 36 -8.57 -29.23 6.96
C GLY A 36 -7.39 -30.20 7.02
N ARG A 37 -6.18 -29.66 7.18
CA ARG A 37 -4.95 -30.44 7.32
C ARG A 37 -4.92 -31.23 8.62
N GLY A 38 -5.33 -30.61 9.74
CA GLY A 38 -5.31 -31.24 11.06
C GLY A 38 -6.47 -32.22 11.31
N GLY A 39 -7.66 -31.94 10.80
CA GLY A 39 -8.87 -32.72 11.07
C GLY A 39 -9.22 -33.77 10.00
N PHE A 40 -8.95 -33.46 8.73
CA PHE A 40 -9.38 -34.29 7.58
C PHE A 40 -8.21 -34.81 6.74
N ASN A 41 -6.97 -34.43 7.08
CA ASN A 41 -5.74 -34.75 6.34
C ASN A 41 -5.80 -34.36 4.84
N THR A 42 -6.69 -33.41 4.51
CA THR A 42 -6.89 -32.87 3.15
C THR A 42 -6.52 -31.40 3.17
N PRO A 43 -5.27 -31.02 2.84
CA PRO A 43 -4.87 -29.63 2.75
C PRO A 43 -5.58 -28.93 1.58
N ILE A 44 -5.77 -27.61 1.69
CA ILE A 44 -6.36 -26.82 0.62
C ILE A 44 -5.27 -26.56 -0.42
N PHE A 45 -5.44 -27.10 -1.63
CA PHE A 45 -4.48 -26.90 -2.72
C PHE A 45 -4.37 -25.41 -3.08
N GLY A 46 -3.14 -24.90 -3.13
CA GLY A 46 -2.88 -23.50 -3.46
C GLY A 46 -3.23 -22.46 -2.39
N SER A 47 -3.52 -22.89 -1.16
CA SER A 47 -3.81 -21.97 -0.06
C SER A 47 -2.67 -20.97 0.19
N GLU A 48 -1.41 -21.40 0.10
CA GLU A 48 -0.24 -20.55 0.26
C GLU A 48 -0.16 -19.43 -0.79
N GLU A 49 -0.46 -19.73 -2.06
CA GLU A 49 -0.44 -18.75 -3.14
C GLU A 49 -1.54 -17.70 -2.95
N ILE A 50 -2.76 -18.14 -2.64
CA ILE A 50 -3.88 -17.23 -2.40
C ILE A 50 -3.60 -16.35 -1.17
N VAL A 51 -3.09 -16.93 -0.08
CA VAL A 51 -2.68 -16.19 1.13
C VAL A 51 -1.62 -15.13 0.78
N THR A 52 -0.62 -15.47 -0.03
CA THR A 52 0.45 -14.55 -0.44
C THR A 52 -0.09 -13.40 -1.29
N ILE A 53 -1.01 -13.69 -2.21
CA ILE A 53 -1.69 -12.66 -3.03
C ILE A 53 -2.52 -11.74 -2.13
N LEU A 54 -3.35 -12.30 -1.25
CA LEU A 54 -4.17 -11.53 -0.32
C LEU A 54 -3.29 -10.68 0.63
N ALA A 55 -2.14 -11.17 1.06
CA ALA A 55 -1.20 -10.43 1.89
C ALA A 55 -0.62 -9.23 1.15
N THR A 56 -0.19 -9.46 -0.09
CA THR A 56 0.38 -8.42 -0.95
C THR A 56 -0.64 -7.32 -1.23
N LEU A 57 -1.89 -7.71 -1.53
CA LEU A 57 -3.00 -6.77 -1.71
C LEU A 57 -3.33 -6.03 -0.42
N ALA A 58 -3.41 -6.71 0.73
CA ALA A 58 -3.69 -6.08 2.01
C ALA A 58 -2.64 -5.02 2.37
N VAL A 59 -1.34 -5.30 2.14
CA VAL A 59 -0.24 -4.35 2.37
C VAL A 59 -0.36 -3.16 1.41
N GLY A 60 -0.50 -3.41 0.11
CA GLY A 60 -0.59 -2.34 -0.90
C GLY A 60 -1.79 -1.41 -0.69
N LEU A 61 -2.95 -1.98 -0.37
CA LEU A 61 -4.21 -1.24 -0.20
C LEU A 61 -4.29 -0.51 1.15
N SER A 62 -3.60 -0.98 2.19
CA SER A 62 -3.60 -0.33 3.50
C SER A 62 -2.64 0.86 3.60
N LEU A 63 -1.67 0.97 2.70
CA LEU A 63 -0.61 1.97 2.75
C LEU A 63 -1.10 3.42 2.76
N PRO A 64 -2.02 3.85 1.87
CA PRO A 64 -2.54 5.23 1.89
C PRO A 64 -3.23 5.58 3.21
N TYR A 65 -3.97 4.63 3.77
CA TYR A 65 -4.62 4.80 5.08
C TYR A 65 -3.60 4.84 6.23
N ALA A 66 -2.52 4.06 6.16
CA ALA A 66 -1.45 4.13 7.14
C ALA A 66 -0.74 5.50 7.12
N HIS A 67 -0.56 6.09 5.93
CA HIS A 67 -0.04 7.46 5.77
C HIS A 67 -0.96 8.48 6.44
N SER A 68 -2.26 8.42 6.15
CA SER A 68 -3.24 9.39 6.65
C SER A 68 -3.32 9.37 8.18
N GLN A 69 -3.11 8.20 8.79
CA GLN A 69 -3.09 8.01 10.24
C GLN A 69 -1.77 8.41 10.91
N ARG A 70 -0.78 8.90 10.15
CA ARG A 70 0.56 9.31 10.64
C ARG A 70 1.24 8.24 11.49
N VAL A 71 1.30 7.03 10.98
CA VAL A 71 1.86 5.86 11.70
C VAL A 71 3.38 6.00 12.00
N HIS A 72 4.08 7.00 11.44
CA HIS A 72 5.48 7.34 11.75
C HIS A 72 5.72 7.98 13.14
N ILE A 73 5.01 7.49 14.16
CA ILE A 73 5.00 8.00 15.54
C ILE A 73 6.43 8.07 16.12
N GLY A 74 7.29 7.08 15.82
CA GLY A 74 8.66 7.03 16.32
C GLY A 74 9.55 8.19 15.83
N VAL A 75 9.46 8.54 14.54
CA VAL A 75 10.19 9.69 13.98
C VAL A 75 9.60 11.00 14.52
N GLU A 76 8.28 11.05 14.71
CA GLU A 76 7.61 12.25 15.21
C GLU A 76 8.04 12.61 16.65
N ILE A 77 8.32 11.63 17.52
CA ILE A 77 8.82 11.89 18.89
C ILE A 77 10.19 12.58 18.87
N VAL A 78 11.11 12.11 18.03
CA VAL A 78 12.46 12.69 17.92
C VAL A 78 12.38 14.08 17.31
N VAL A 79 11.62 14.23 16.22
CA VAL A 79 11.43 15.51 15.52
C VAL A 79 10.71 16.54 16.41
N ARG A 80 9.87 16.09 17.35
CA ARG A 80 9.19 16.96 18.31
C ARG A 80 10.15 17.71 19.23
N ARG A 81 11.37 17.22 19.44
CA ARG A 81 12.39 17.87 20.28
C ARG A 81 13.08 19.07 19.63
N PHE A 82 12.93 19.24 18.31
CA PHE A 82 13.55 20.34 17.56
C PHE A 82 12.66 21.60 17.48
N SER A 83 13.28 22.74 17.11
CA SER A 83 12.58 24.01 16.87
C SER A 83 11.55 23.89 15.73
N ARG A 84 10.52 24.77 15.72
CA ARG A 84 9.46 24.74 14.70
C ARG A 84 10.01 24.75 13.27
N ARG A 85 10.94 25.64 12.97
CA ARG A 85 11.56 25.75 11.63
C ARG A 85 12.30 24.47 11.21
N THR A 86 13.06 23.88 12.12
CA THR A 86 13.79 22.63 11.85
C THR A 86 12.82 21.47 11.60
N ARG A 87 11.73 21.38 12.38
CA ARG A 87 10.68 20.37 12.19
C ARG A 87 10.04 20.47 10.82
N ASP A 88 9.71 21.69 10.38
CA ASP A 88 9.05 21.94 9.10
C ASP A 88 9.97 21.58 7.92
N ILE A 89 11.26 21.92 8.01
CA ILE A 89 12.27 21.53 7.00
C ILE A 89 12.43 20.00 6.94
N ILE A 90 12.59 19.33 8.09
CA ILE A 90 12.72 17.87 8.14
C ILE A 90 11.50 17.20 7.53
N LYS A 91 10.30 17.71 7.85
CA LYS A 91 9.06 17.19 7.28
C LYS A 91 9.03 17.35 5.77
N LEU A 92 9.33 18.54 5.24
CA LEU A 92 9.33 18.80 3.80
C LEU A 92 10.33 17.90 3.07
N ILE A 93 11.55 17.75 3.60
CA ILE A 93 12.59 16.88 3.01
C ILE A 93 12.12 15.42 3.01
N THR A 94 11.52 14.97 4.11
CA THR A 94 11.01 13.59 4.23
C THR A 94 9.88 13.33 3.24
N ASP A 95 8.92 14.25 3.14
CA ASP A 95 7.78 14.15 2.22
C ASP A 95 8.27 14.17 0.75
N LEU A 96 9.23 15.03 0.39
CA LEU A 96 9.81 15.07 -0.95
C LEU A 96 10.61 13.81 -1.29
N ALA A 97 11.42 13.30 -0.35
CA ALA A 97 12.18 12.08 -0.54
C ALA A 97 11.26 10.86 -0.69
N ALA A 98 10.22 10.77 0.14
CA ALA A 98 9.20 9.73 0.04
C ALA A 98 8.45 9.82 -1.30
N LEU A 99 8.02 11.02 -1.70
CA LEU A 99 7.35 11.22 -2.99
C LEU A 99 8.22 10.76 -4.17
N ALA A 100 9.50 11.14 -4.19
CA ALA A 100 10.43 10.74 -5.24
C ALA A 100 10.64 9.22 -5.27
N LEU A 101 10.83 8.60 -4.10
CA LEU A 101 10.99 7.16 -3.96
C LEU A 101 9.76 6.41 -4.48
N PHE A 102 8.56 6.77 -4.01
CA PHE A 102 7.34 6.07 -4.38
C PHE A 102 6.89 6.34 -5.81
N ALA A 103 7.21 7.52 -6.37
CA ALA A 103 7.05 7.77 -7.80
C ALA A 103 7.94 6.84 -8.64
N LEU A 104 9.21 6.67 -8.24
CA LEU A 104 10.14 5.75 -8.91
C LEU A 104 9.67 4.29 -8.80
N VAL A 105 9.21 3.88 -7.61
CA VAL A 105 8.65 2.54 -7.38
C VAL A 105 7.43 2.31 -8.27
N CYS A 106 6.48 3.25 -8.30
CA CYS A 106 5.28 3.16 -9.14
C CYS A 106 5.65 3.02 -10.63
N TRP A 107 6.60 3.81 -11.11
CA TRP A 107 7.10 3.72 -12.49
C TRP A 107 7.72 2.35 -12.79
N ARG A 108 8.59 1.87 -11.90
CA ARG A 108 9.24 0.56 -12.04
C ARG A 108 8.25 -0.59 -11.97
N MET A 109 7.24 -0.51 -11.12
CA MET A 109 6.19 -1.51 -11.02
C MET A 109 5.33 -1.58 -12.28
N ALA A 110 4.99 -0.44 -12.88
CA ALA A 110 4.25 -0.44 -14.16
C ALA A 110 5.05 -1.11 -15.29
N LEU A 111 6.35 -0.85 -15.38
CA LEU A 111 7.24 -1.51 -16.33
C LEU A 111 7.38 -3.01 -16.04
N TYR A 112 7.57 -3.38 -14.77
CA TYR A 112 7.72 -4.77 -14.36
C TYR A 112 6.46 -5.59 -14.62
N ALA A 113 5.28 -5.05 -14.31
CA ALA A 113 4.00 -5.68 -14.63
C ALA A 113 3.82 -5.89 -16.15
N GLY A 114 4.27 -4.93 -16.96
CA GLY A 114 4.28 -5.08 -18.43
C GLY A 114 5.21 -6.20 -18.91
N THR A 115 6.39 -6.34 -18.28
CA THR A 115 7.32 -7.45 -18.56
C THR A 115 6.71 -8.80 -18.18
N LEU A 116 6.08 -8.91 -17.00
CA LEU A 116 5.41 -10.14 -16.56
C LEU A 116 4.26 -10.54 -17.48
N ASN A 117 3.47 -9.56 -17.94
CA ASN A 117 2.40 -9.80 -18.90
C ASN A 117 2.95 -10.39 -20.22
N ARG A 118 4.04 -9.83 -20.76
CA ARG A 118 4.68 -10.36 -21.97
C ARG A 118 5.33 -11.73 -21.78
N ALA A 119 5.84 -12.00 -20.59
CA ALA A 119 6.46 -13.28 -20.24
C ALA A 119 5.42 -14.38 -19.97
N GLY A 120 4.14 -14.04 -19.81
CA GLY A 120 3.09 -15.00 -19.45
C GLY A 120 3.34 -15.64 -18.08
N THR A 121 3.99 -14.94 -17.16
CA THR A 121 4.34 -15.49 -15.84
C THR A 121 3.09 -15.74 -15.02
N VAL A 122 2.91 -16.99 -14.61
CA VAL A 122 1.80 -17.48 -13.81
C VAL A 122 2.31 -18.17 -12.55
N SER A 123 1.49 -18.20 -11.50
CA SER A 123 1.84 -18.87 -10.26
C SER A 123 2.03 -20.38 -10.46
N MET A 124 2.82 -21.00 -9.59
CA MET A 124 3.33 -22.36 -9.80
C MET A 124 2.24 -23.44 -9.66
N ASN A 125 1.25 -23.22 -8.79
CA ASN A 125 0.20 -24.19 -8.50
C ASN A 125 -1.14 -23.83 -9.15
N LEU A 126 -1.62 -22.59 -9.00
CA LEU A 126 -2.91 -22.17 -9.54
C LEU A 126 -2.85 -21.50 -10.92
N GLU A 127 -1.64 -21.34 -11.48
CA GLU A 127 -1.41 -20.66 -12.75
C GLU A 127 -2.06 -19.27 -12.79
N LEU A 128 -2.09 -18.57 -11.66
CA LEU A 128 -2.67 -17.23 -11.58
C LEU A 128 -1.73 -16.21 -12.22
N PRO A 129 -2.23 -15.31 -13.09
CA PRO A 129 -1.36 -14.33 -13.71
C PRO A 129 -0.85 -13.30 -12.69
N GLU A 130 0.45 -13.34 -12.41
CA GLU A 130 1.07 -12.54 -11.34
C GLU A 130 1.01 -11.03 -11.63
N TYR A 131 0.96 -10.65 -12.92
CA TYR A 131 0.94 -9.25 -13.34
C TYR A 131 -0.26 -8.48 -12.77
N TYR A 132 -1.41 -9.12 -12.52
CA TYR A 132 -2.57 -8.46 -11.92
C TYR A 132 -2.28 -7.98 -10.50
N VAL A 133 -1.56 -8.79 -9.72
CA VAL A 133 -1.18 -8.48 -8.34
C VAL A 133 -0.20 -7.32 -8.32
N VAL A 134 0.77 -7.33 -9.24
CA VAL A 134 1.76 -6.25 -9.39
C VAL A 134 1.08 -4.94 -9.81
N TYR A 135 0.09 -4.97 -10.70
CA TYR A 135 -0.68 -3.77 -11.05
C TYR A 135 -1.50 -3.24 -9.87
N ALA A 136 -2.17 -4.12 -9.13
CA ALA A 136 -2.95 -3.72 -7.96
C ALA A 136 -2.08 -3.11 -6.85
N LEU A 137 -0.91 -3.70 -6.59
CA LEU A 137 0.08 -3.17 -5.65
C LEU A 137 0.65 -1.82 -6.13
N GLY A 138 0.97 -1.71 -7.42
CA GLY A 138 1.40 -0.46 -8.04
C GLY A 138 0.36 0.66 -7.92
N PHE A 139 -0.92 0.33 -8.10
CA PHE A 139 -2.02 1.26 -7.86
C PHE A 139 -2.08 1.71 -6.40
N GLY A 140 -1.85 0.79 -5.44
CA GLY A 140 -1.75 1.12 -4.03
C GLY A 140 -0.67 2.18 -3.73
N PHE A 141 0.53 1.96 -4.27
CA PHE A 141 1.63 2.92 -4.14
C PHE A 141 1.38 4.24 -4.87
N LEU A 142 0.66 4.21 -6.00
CA LEU A 142 0.28 5.43 -6.71
C LEU A 142 -0.62 6.32 -5.84
N VAL A 143 -1.66 5.74 -5.21
CA VAL A 143 -2.56 6.49 -4.33
C VAL A 143 -1.81 7.02 -3.11
N PHE A 144 -0.88 6.24 -2.55
CA PHE A 144 0.00 6.67 -1.46
C PHE A 144 0.89 7.87 -1.88
N ALA A 145 1.52 7.81 -3.06
CA ALA A 145 2.32 8.91 -3.59
C ALA A 145 1.48 10.17 -3.83
N LEU A 146 0.24 10.02 -4.31
CA LEU A 146 -0.69 11.14 -4.42
C LEU A 146 -1.03 11.73 -3.05
N GLY A 147 -1.21 10.91 -2.01
CA GLY A 147 -1.40 11.39 -0.64
C GLY A 147 -0.25 12.29 -0.15
N ILE A 148 0.99 11.84 -0.35
CA ILE A 148 2.20 12.63 0.00
C ILE A 148 2.26 13.93 -0.82
N PHE A 149 1.98 13.86 -2.11
CA PHE A 149 1.93 15.06 -2.96
C PHE A 149 0.93 16.09 -2.43
N GLY A 150 -0.24 15.64 -1.95
CA GLY A 150 -1.22 16.49 -1.29
C GLY A 150 -0.70 17.17 -0.03
N ASP A 151 0.11 16.49 0.78
CA ASP A 151 0.75 17.06 1.97
C ASP A 151 1.82 18.10 1.63
N VAL A 152 2.63 17.85 0.60
CA VAL A 152 3.62 18.82 0.08
C VAL A 152 2.92 20.09 -0.42
N MET A 153 1.85 19.96 -1.20
CA MET A 153 1.07 21.10 -1.70
C MET A 153 0.46 21.94 -0.57
N ARG A 154 0.02 21.31 0.52
CA ARG A 154 -0.48 21.99 1.72
C ARG A 154 0.62 22.72 2.48
N PHE A 155 1.84 22.19 2.51
CA PHE A 155 2.98 22.85 3.13
C PHE A 155 3.24 24.21 2.46
N PHE A 156 3.36 24.23 1.13
CA PHE A 156 3.55 25.47 0.37
C PHE A 156 2.36 26.44 0.45
N SER A 157 1.13 25.94 0.60
CA SER A 157 -0.05 26.80 0.76
C SER A 157 -0.13 27.46 2.14
N LYS A 158 0.58 26.94 3.15
CA LYS A 158 0.52 27.41 4.54
C LYS A 158 1.64 28.41 4.87
N ASP A 159 2.73 28.40 4.10
CA ASP A 159 3.82 29.39 4.17
C ASP A 159 3.51 30.69 3.40
N GLY A 160 2.33 30.79 2.78
CA GLY A 160 1.88 31.96 2.02
C GLY A 160 0.89 32.89 2.74
N GLU A 161 0.56 32.62 4.01
CA GLU A 161 -0.16 33.53 4.93
C GLU A 161 0.79 34.02 6.03
#